data_AF-A0A2V6DCK8-F1
#
_entry.id   AF-A0A2V6DCK8-F1
#
_cell.length_a   1.000
_cell.length_b   1.000
_cell.length_c   1.000
_cell.angle_alpha   90.00
_cell.angle_beta   90.00
_cell.angle_gamma   90.00
#
_symmetry.space_group_name_H-M   'P 1'
#
loop_
_entity.id
_entity.type
_entity.pdbx_description
1 polymer ?
#
loop_
_entity_poly.entity_id
_entity_poly.type
_entity_poly.pdbx_seq_one_letter_code
_entity_poly.pdbx_strand_id
1 'polypeptide(L)' 'MANSQLTWYGHSAFKIVTPAGNVLLIDPWITNPSFDKGEEELAALKRVDLILLTHGHGDHVGNTVEIGKRTG' A
#
# COMPACT_ATOMS: atom_id res chain seq x y z
N MET A 1 15.09 19.64 4.95
CA MET A 1 13.66 19.43 4.67
C MET A 1 13.40 17.94 4.68
N ALA A 2 12.28 17.46 5.24
CA ALA A 2 11.93 16.05 5.16
C ALA A 2 11.47 15.72 3.73
N ASN A 3 11.88 14.56 3.20
CA ASN A 3 11.56 14.11 1.84
C ASN A 3 10.40 13.11 1.88
N SER A 4 9.70 12.97 0.76
CA SER A 4 8.79 11.84 0.56
C SER A 4 9.59 10.54 0.42
N GLN A 5 9.13 9.47 1.05
CA GLN A 5 9.67 8.12 0.85
C GLN A 5 8.69 7.30 -0.01
N LEU A 6 9.19 6.69 -1.07
CA LEU A 6 8.45 5.77 -1.92
C LEU A 6 8.94 4.34 -1.65
N THR A 7 8.02 3.40 -1.45
CA THR A 7 8.29 1.97 -1.46
C THR A 7 7.50 1.35 -2.60
N TRP A 8 8.18 0.58 -3.44
CA TRP A 8 7.56 -0.21 -4.49
C TRP A 8 7.45 -1.66 -4.01
N TYR A 9 6.25 -2.22 -4.10
CA TYR A 9 5.97 -3.60 -3.70
C TYR A 9 5.83 -4.54 -4.90
N GLY A 10 6.23 -4.14 -6.11
CA GLY A 10 5.95 -4.92 -7.31
C GLY A 10 4.63 -4.52 -7.98
N HIS A 11 4.47 -4.94 -9.25
CA HIS A 11 3.34 -4.54 -10.10
C HIS A 11 3.12 -3.00 -10.03
N SER A 12 1.89 -2.56 -9.75
CA SER A 12 1.47 -1.17 -9.60
C SER A 12 1.33 -0.75 -8.13
N ALA A 13 1.79 -1.57 -7.17
CA ALA A 13 1.58 -1.33 -5.74
C ALA A 13 2.68 -0.46 -5.13
N PHE A 14 2.30 0.68 -4.55
CA PHE A 14 3.22 1.63 -3.92
C PHE A 14 2.75 2.06 -2.53
N LYS A 15 3.71 2.28 -1.63
CA LYS A 15 3.53 3.06 -0.39
C LYS A 15 4.27 4.38 -0.49
N ILE A 16 3.61 5.46 -0.13
CA ILE A 16 4.21 6.80 -0.02
C ILE A 16 4.10 7.25 1.43
N VAL A 17 5.23 7.64 2.02
CA VAL A 17 5.26 8.38 3.28
C VAL A 17 5.58 9.83 2.97
N THR A 18 4.67 10.75 3.28
CA THR A 18 4.86 12.18 3.02
C THR A 18 5.80 12.83 4.06
N PRO A 19 6.34 14.03 3.81
CA PRO A 19 7.11 14.77 4.81
C PRO A 19 6.35 15.04 6.12
N ALA A 20 5.02 15.07 6.07
CA ALA A 20 4.14 15.23 7.24
C ALA A 20 3.86 13.90 7.97
N GLY A 21 4.36 12.77 7.46
CA GLY A 21 4.16 11.44 8.05
C GLY A 21 2.84 10.77 7.69
N ASN A 22 2.17 11.20 6.61
CA ASN A 22 1.00 10.50 6.10
C ASN A 22 1.44 9.28 5.29
N VAL A 23 0.77 8.15 5.48
CA VAL A 23 1.00 6.88 4.81
C VAL A 23 -0.10 6.67 3.77
N LEU A 24 0.28 6.73 2.50
CA LEU A 24 -0.62 6.52 1.38
C LEU A 24 -0.27 5.21 0.69
N LEU A 25 -1.28 4.49 0.22
CA LEU A 25 -1.12 3.34 -0.66
C LEU A 25 -1.77 3.62 -2.01
N ILE A 26 -1.10 3.19 -3.09
CA ILE A 26 -1.62 3.21 -4.45
C ILE A 26 -1.71 1.77 -4.94
N ASP A 27 -2.87 1.39 -5.47
CA ASP A 27 -3.18 0.08 -6.06
C ASP A 27 -2.58 -1.11 -5.28
N PRO A 28 -2.95 -1.30 -3.99
CA PRO A 28 -2.17 -2.09 -3.05
C PRO A 28 -2.43 -3.60 -3.17
N TRP A 29 -2.02 -4.21 -4.28
CA TRP A 29 -1.77 -5.65 -4.32
C TRP A 29 -0.40 -5.97 -3.70
N ILE A 30 -0.34 -5.89 -2.37
CA ILE A 30 0.90 -6.12 -1.61
C ILE A 30 1.33 -7.58 -1.68
N THR A 31 0.39 -8.53 -1.76
CA THR A 31 0.70 -9.97 -1.87
C THR A 31 0.90 -10.44 -3.31
N ASN A 32 1.40 -9.57 -4.20
CA ASN A 32 1.65 -9.92 -5.59
C ASN A 32 2.91 -10.81 -5.73
N PRO A 33 3.05 -11.58 -6.83
CA PRO A 33 4.16 -12.52 -7.02
C PRO A 33 5.57 -11.90 -7.09
N SER A 34 5.68 -10.58 -7.26
CA SER A 34 6.99 -9.90 -7.32
C SER A 34 7.48 -9.42 -5.95
N PHE A 35 6.72 -9.64 -4.88
CA PHE A 35 7.11 -9.25 -3.53
C PHE A 35 6.86 -10.37 -2.51
N ASP A 36 7.89 -11.18 -2.32
CA ASP A 36 7.89 -12.37 -1.45
C ASP A 36 7.54 -12.08 0.02
N LYS A 37 7.67 -10.81 0.45
CA LYS A 37 7.35 -10.37 1.82
C LYS A 37 5.95 -9.78 1.96
N GLY A 38 5.08 -9.96 0.97
CA GLY A 38 3.76 -9.35 0.94
C GLY A 38 2.92 -9.62 2.18
N GLU A 39 2.88 -10.87 2.63
CA GLU A 39 2.13 -11.27 3.84
C GLU A 39 2.68 -10.62 5.12
N GLU A 40 4.01 -10.54 5.24
CA GLU A 40 4.68 -9.90 6.38
C GLU A 40 4.39 -8.39 6.40
N GLU A 41 4.55 -7.72 5.26
CA GLU A 41 4.29 -6.28 5.13
C GLU A 41 2.82 -5.97 5.41
N LEU A 42 1.90 -6.75 4.86
CA LEU A 42 0.46 -6.59 5.08
C LEU A 42 0.09 -6.72 6.56
N ALA A 43 0.70 -7.66 7.29
CA ALA A 43 0.52 -7.81 8.74
C ALA A 43 1.16 -6.68 9.56
N ALA A 44 2.25 -6.09 9.04
CA ALA A 44 2.98 -4.99 9.66
C ALA A 44 2.29 -3.62 9.49
N LEU A 45 1.41 -3.45 8.50
CA LEU A 45 0.65 -2.20 8.31
C LEU A 45 -0.26 -1.93 9.52
N LYS A 46 0.07 -0.87 10.28
CA LYS A 46 -0.71 -0.41 11.46
C LYS A 46 -1.54 0.85 11.20
N ARG A 47 -1.17 1.63 10.20
CA ARG A 47 -1.80 2.90 9.84
C ARG A 47 -1.66 3.10 8.33
N VAL A 48 -2.77 3.42 7.68
CA VAL A 48 -2.82 3.90 6.30
C VAL A 48 -3.82 5.05 6.30
N ASP A 49 -3.38 6.23 5.90
CA ASP A 49 -4.20 7.44 5.91
C ASP A 49 -5.03 7.58 4.63
N LEU A 50 -4.57 7.00 3.51
CA LEU A 50 -5.29 7.02 2.25
C LEU A 50 -4.96 5.79 1.40
N ILE A 51 -5.99 5.23 0.75
CA ILE A 51 -5.83 4.25 -0.33
C ILE A 51 -6.35 4.87 -1.61
N LEU A 52 -5.52 4.90 -2.63
CA LEU A 52 -5.80 5.45 -3.95
C LEU A 52 -5.90 4.29 -4.95
N LEU A 53 -7.07 4.08 -5.53
CA LEU A 53 -7.28 3.12 -6.60
C LEU A 53 -7.37 3.84 -7.93
N THR A 54 -6.53 3.42 -8.89
CA THR A 54 -6.58 3.97 -10.24
C THR A 54 -7.80 3.48 -11.02
N HIS A 55 -8.17 2.21 -10.85
CA HIS A 55 -9.36 1.58 -11.43
C HIS A 55 -9.70 0.25 -10.71
N GLY A 56 -10.75 -0.43 -11.17
CA GLY A 56 -11.37 -1.57 -10.48
C GLY A 56 -10.90 -2.97 -10.88
N HIS A 57 -9.78 -3.13 -11.60
CA HIS A 57 -9.24 -4.48 -11.85
C HIS A 57 -8.68 -5.11 -10.57
N GLY A 58 -8.73 -6.44 -10.49
CA GLY A 58 -8.40 -7.18 -9.26
C GLY A 58 -6.94 -7.02 -8.81
N ASP A 59 -6.01 -6.84 -9.75
CA ASP A 59 -4.59 -6.59 -9.53
C ASP A 59 -4.29 -5.15 -9.08
N HIS A 60 -5.25 -4.23 -9.20
CA HIS A 60 -5.17 -2.87 -8.66
C HIS A 60 -5.95 -2.72 -7.35
N VAL A 61 -7.14 -3.32 -7.25
CA VAL A 61 -7.90 -3.38 -5.99
C VAL A 61 -7.08 -4.14 -4.93
N GLY A 62 -6.49 -5.28 -5.30
CA GLY A 62 -5.54 -6.01 -4.47
C GLY A 62 -6.04 -6.26 -3.04
N ASN A 63 -5.20 -5.91 -2.05
CA ASN A 63 -5.48 -6.07 -0.63
C ASN A 63 -6.25 -4.89 -0.01
N THR A 64 -6.79 -3.95 -0.82
CA THR A 64 -7.43 -2.71 -0.34
C THR A 64 -8.47 -2.93 0.75
N VAL A 65 -9.39 -3.88 0.54
CA VAL A 65 -10.49 -4.13 1.49
C VAL A 65 -9.96 -4.63 2.82
N GLU A 66 -8.95 -5.50 2.80
CA GLU A 66 -8.32 -6.01 4.01
C GLU A 66 -7.57 -4.91 4.76
N ILE A 67 -6.78 -4.10 4.04
CA ILE A 67 -6.02 -2.98 4.61
C ILE A 67 -6.98 -1.96 5.25
N GLY A 68 -8.06 -1.62 4.54
CA GLY A 68 -9.09 -0.72 5.04
C GLY A 68 -9.61 -1.17 6.40
N LYS A 69 -10.08 -2.43 6.50
CA LYS A 69 -10.58 -3.02 7.75
C LYS A 69 -9.56 -3.08 8.90
N ARG A 70 -8.26 -3.13 8.60
CA ARG A 70 -7.18 -3.23 9.60
C ARG A 70 -6.73 -1.87 10.13
N THR A 71 -6.90 -0.82 9.34
CA THR A 71 -6.26 0.49 9.59
C THR A 71 -7.26 1.64 9.77
N GLY A 72 -8.55 1.39 9.59
CA GLY A 72 -9.69 2.29 9.82
C GLY A 72 -11.03 1.58 9.67
#